data_AF-A3X0Z7-F1
#
_entry.id   AF-A3X0Z7-F1
#
_cell.length_a   1.000
_cell.length_b   1.000
_cell.length_c   1.000
_cell.angle_alpha   90.00
_cell.angle_beta   90.00
_cell.angle_gamma   90.00
#
_symmetry.space_group_name_H-M   'P 1'
#
loop_
_entity.id
_entity.type
_entity.pdbx_description
1 polymer ?
#
loop_
_entity_poly.entity_id
_entity_poly.type
_entity_poly.pdbx_seq_one_letter_code
_entity_poly.pdbx_strand_id
1 'polypeptide(L)'
;MIRPMNRLDRKTRAQILHLLCEGQSIRAVTRLTGCSKNTVAKLLVEAGHACAAYQDKALRNLSCKRVQMDEIWSFVYAKNANVKDAKAAPATAGDVWTWTAIDADSKLIVSWLLGARDMDAALAFTADLRSRLSNRVQLTSDGHRPYLTAVDAVFGDDVDYAMLVKLYGADPQAEVRYSPAKCIGAEKKPKIGSPDQKHISTSYVERSNLTMRMHMRRFTRLTNAFSKKVENHAAAIALHTMYYNFVRIHQTLKVTPAMAAGVTDKLWEMEDLVAVLEQWELANFKPEYQFVVRRYAIGKGHSVSVLWRGGEVDTIFGFDKEADALEWIRDKSRAWLLERPVRA
;
A
#
# COMPACT_ATOMS: atom_id res chain seq x y z
N MET A 1 -17.99 0.10 -34.38
CA MET A 1 -17.30 -0.84 -33.46
C MET A 1 -16.40 -0.02 -32.54
N ILE A 2 -16.85 0.27 -31.32
CA ILE A 2 -16.06 1.02 -30.34
C ILE A 2 -15.21 -0.01 -29.60
N ARG A 3 -13.88 0.07 -29.72
CA ARG A 3 -12.96 -0.82 -28.98
C ARG A 3 -13.20 -0.60 -27.48
N PRO A 4 -13.47 -1.65 -26.68
CA PRO A 4 -13.50 -1.50 -25.24
C PRO A 4 -12.15 -0.96 -24.77
N MET A 5 -12.16 -0.14 -23.72
CA MET A 5 -10.94 0.35 -23.07
C MET A 5 -9.97 -0.82 -22.90
N ASN A 6 -8.75 -0.71 -23.44
CA ASN A 6 -7.72 -1.75 -23.41
C ASN A 6 -7.36 -2.09 -21.94
N ARG A 7 -8.18 -2.91 -21.31
CA ARG A 7 -7.93 -3.48 -19.98
C ARG A 7 -7.19 -4.77 -20.20
N LEU A 8 -6.08 -4.92 -19.49
CA LEU A 8 -5.33 -6.16 -19.48
C LEU A 8 -6.23 -7.26 -18.89
N ASP A 9 -6.14 -8.48 -19.44
CA ASP A 9 -6.78 -9.64 -18.87
C ASP A 9 -6.22 -9.94 -17.47
N ARG A 10 -7.00 -10.67 -16.66
CA ARG A 10 -6.66 -10.97 -15.26
C ARG A 10 -5.29 -11.62 -15.12
N LYS A 11 -4.95 -12.57 -15.99
CA LYS A 11 -3.69 -13.30 -15.96
C LYS A 11 -2.50 -12.38 -16.22
N THR A 12 -2.60 -11.50 -17.22
CA THR A 12 -1.56 -10.50 -17.49
C THR A 12 -1.39 -9.51 -16.33
N ARG A 13 -2.49 -9.07 -15.70
CA ARG A 13 -2.43 -8.21 -14.50
C ARG A 13 -1.74 -8.93 -13.34
N ALA A 14 -2.11 -10.18 -13.07
CA ALA A 14 -1.52 -11.01 -12.03
C ALA A 14 -0.02 -11.20 -12.27
N GLN A 15 0.39 -11.50 -13.50
CA GLN A 15 1.79 -11.64 -13.88
C GLN A 15 2.59 -10.34 -13.64
N ILE A 16 2.07 -9.18 -14.07
CA ILE A 16 2.71 -7.88 -13.85
C ILE A 16 2.91 -7.61 -12.35
N LEU A 17 1.87 -7.80 -11.55
CA LEU A 17 1.91 -7.55 -10.10
C LEU A 17 2.85 -8.53 -9.40
N HIS A 18 2.88 -9.80 -9.83
CA HIS A 18 3.81 -10.80 -9.29
C HIS A 18 5.26 -10.40 -9.54
N LEU A 19 5.59 -10.03 -10.78
CA LEU A 19 6.95 -9.60 -11.12
C LEU A 19 7.40 -8.37 -10.30
N LEU A 20 6.49 -7.43 -10.04
CA LEU A 20 6.79 -6.28 -9.17
C LEU A 20 7.07 -6.71 -7.72
N CYS A 21 6.40 -7.75 -7.22
CA CYS A 21 6.64 -8.34 -5.91
C CYS A 21 7.91 -9.21 -5.86
N GLU A 22 8.42 -9.66 -7.00
CA GLU A 22 9.69 -10.37 -7.15
C GLU A 22 10.87 -9.42 -7.44
N GLY A 23 10.76 -8.15 -7.03
CA GLY A 23 11.85 -7.18 -7.13
C GLY A 23 12.15 -6.70 -8.56
N GLN A 24 11.28 -6.97 -9.54
CA GLN A 24 11.51 -6.50 -10.91
C GLN A 24 11.22 -5.00 -11.05
N SER A 25 12.12 -4.30 -11.74
CA SER A 25 11.86 -2.89 -12.09
C SER A 25 10.72 -2.78 -13.11
N ILE A 26 9.99 -1.66 -13.12
CA ILE A 26 8.95 -1.40 -14.14
C ILE A 26 9.51 -1.62 -15.55
N ARG A 27 10.77 -1.21 -15.81
CA ARG A 27 11.42 -1.40 -17.12
C ARG A 27 11.68 -2.87 -17.45
N ALA A 28 11.99 -3.69 -16.45
CA ALA A 28 12.13 -5.13 -16.64
C ALA A 28 10.76 -5.75 -16.95
N VAL A 29 9.73 -5.40 -16.17
CA VAL A 29 8.35 -5.86 -16.40
C VAL A 29 7.87 -5.48 -17.80
N THR A 30 8.14 -4.27 -18.29
CA THR A 30 7.75 -3.88 -19.65
C THR A 30 8.43 -4.73 -20.73
N ARG A 31 9.68 -5.14 -20.52
CA ARG A 31 10.39 -6.01 -21.48
C ARG A 31 9.85 -7.44 -21.46
N LEU A 32 9.49 -7.94 -20.28
CA LEU A 32 9.00 -9.31 -20.09
C LEU A 32 7.55 -9.49 -20.56
N THR A 33 6.72 -8.46 -20.39
CA THR A 33 5.27 -8.54 -20.65
C THR A 33 4.83 -7.82 -21.92
N GLY A 34 5.70 -7.02 -22.55
CA GLY A 34 5.34 -6.14 -23.67
C GLY A 34 4.45 -4.95 -23.29
N CYS A 35 4.01 -4.85 -22.03
CA CYS A 35 3.16 -3.76 -21.57
C CYS A 35 3.91 -2.43 -21.46
N SER A 36 3.20 -1.31 -21.69
CA SER A 36 3.80 0.02 -21.57
C SER A 36 4.16 0.36 -20.12
N LYS A 37 5.14 1.24 -19.92
CA LYS A 37 5.54 1.70 -18.57
C LYS A 37 4.39 2.36 -17.83
N ASN A 38 3.56 3.12 -18.56
CA ASN A 38 2.41 3.82 -17.99
C ASN A 38 1.34 2.82 -17.54
N THR A 39 1.11 1.77 -18.31
CA THR A 39 0.17 0.69 -17.95
C THR A 39 0.61 -0.01 -16.67
N VAL A 40 1.88 -0.40 -16.58
CA VAL A 40 2.42 -1.07 -15.38
C VAL A 40 2.38 -0.13 -14.15
N ALA A 41 2.75 1.15 -14.32
CA ALA A 41 2.73 2.12 -13.24
C ALA A 41 1.31 2.41 -12.74
N LYS A 42 0.33 2.56 -13.65
CA LYS A 42 -1.08 2.76 -13.32
C LYS A 42 -1.64 1.55 -12.56
N LEU A 43 -1.39 0.35 -13.08
CA LEU A 43 -1.82 -0.89 -12.44
C LEU A 43 -1.25 -1.05 -11.03
N LEU A 44 0.02 -0.71 -10.81
CA LEU A 44 0.62 -0.71 -9.47
C LEU A 44 -0.11 0.22 -8.50
N VAL A 45 -0.44 1.44 -8.94
CA VAL A 45 -1.11 2.44 -8.07
C VAL A 45 -2.52 1.96 -7.72
N GLU A 46 -3.30 1.53 -8.71
CA GLU A 46 -4.66 1.02 -8.49
C GLU A 46 -4.65 -0.23 -7.59
N ALA A 47 -3.75 -1.18 -7.87
CA ALA A 47 -3.56 -2.37 -7.03
C ALA A 47 -3.16 -2.00 -5.60
N GLY A 48 -2.26 -1.03 -5.42
CA GLY A 48 -1.83 -0.57 -4.11
C GLY A 48 -2.97 0.01 -3.28
N HIS A 49 -3.84 0.83 -3.89
CA HIS A 49 -5.03 1.35 -3.21
C HIS A 49 -6.01 0.24 -2.83
N ALA A 50 -6.28 -0.69 -3.74
CA ALA A 50 -7.14 -1.84 -3.45
C ALA A 50 -6.57 -2.72 -2.32
N CYS A 51 -5.26 -2.99 -2.36
CA CYS A 51 -4.55 -3.77 -1.34
C CYS A 51 -4.60 -3.08 0.03
N ALA A 52 -4.39 -1.76 0.09
CA ALA A 52 -4.47 -1.00 1.34
C ALA A 52 -5.89 -1.06 1.93
N ALA A 53 -6.91 -0.81 1.11
CA ALA A 53 -8.30 -0.85 1.54
C ALA A 53 -8.75 -2.25 2.00
N TYR A 54 -8.29 -3.31 1.34
CA TYR A 54 -8.59 -4.68 1.75
C TYR A 54 -7.91 -5.03 3.08
N GLN A 55 -6.60 -4.77 3.20
CA GLN A 55 -5.85 -5.05 4.43
C GLN A 55 -6.40 -4.28 5.62
N ASP A 56 -6.85 -3.04 5.42
CA ASP A 56 -7.45 -2.24 6.48
C ASP A 56 -8.69 -2.91 7.09
N LYS A 57 -9.50 -3.55 6.26
CA LYS A 57 -10.71 -4.29 6.67
C LYS A 57 -10.39 -5.68 7.21
N ALA A 58 -9.50 -6.41 6.55
CA ALA A 58 -9.21 -7.82 6.82
C ALA A 58 -8.34 -8.02 8.07
N LEU A 59 -7.41 -7.09 8.34
CA LEU A 59 -6.47 -7.19 9.46
C LEU A 59 -7.04 -6.51 10.70
N ARG A 60 -8.09 -7.10 11.27
CA ARG A 60 -8.81 -6.63 12.46
C ARG A 60 -9.04 -7.78 13.44
N ASN A 61 -9.20 -7.45 14.72
CA ASN A 61 -9.42 -8.41 15.80
C ASN A 61 -8.38 -9.54 15.82
N LEU A 62 -7.12 -9.19 15.61
CA LEU A 62 -6.02 -10.15 15.52
C LEU A 62 -5.57 -10.60 16.90
N SER A 63 -5.44 -11.92 17.07
CA SER A 63 -5.03 -12.56 18.32
C SER A 63 -3.50 -12.70 18.45
N CYS A 64 -2.73 -11.74 17.92
CA CYS A 64 -1.27 -11.77 17.96
C CYS A 64 -0.77 -11.79 19.41
N LYS A 65 0.38 -12.42 19.67
CA LYS A 65 0.93 -12.52 21.04
C LYS A 65 2.18 -11.68 21.22
N ARG A 66 3.04 -11.65 20.19
CA ARG A 66 4.38 -11.07 20.27
C ARG A 66 4.63 -10.25 19.03
N VAL A 67 4.57 -8.93 19.12
CA VAL A 67 4.73 -8.06 17.95
C VAL A 67 6.05 -7.30 18.05
N GLN A 68 6.76 -7.23 16.93
CA GLN A 68 8.00 -6.48 16.79
C GLN A 68 7.78 -5.27 15.88
N MET A 69 8.34 -4.13 16.27
CA MET A 69 8.22 -2.85 15.57
C MET A 69 9.60 -2.36 15.15
N ASP A 70 9.70 -1.83 13.94
CA ASP A 70 10.90 -1.20 13.40
C ASP A 70 10.50 -0.28 12.25
N GLU A 71 11.44 0.55 11.83
CA GLU A 71 11.30 1.45 10.72
C GLU A 71 12.42 1.28 9.70
N ILE A 72 12.07 1.22 8.42
CA ILE A 72 13.02 1.08 7.33
C ILE A 72 13.08 2.36 6.49
N TRP A 73 14.29 2.89 6.35
CA TRP A 73 14.57 4.05 5.52
C TRP A 73 14.54 3.72 4.02
N SER A 74 13.97 4.65 3.26
CA SER A 74 14.08 4.78 1.79
C SER A 74 14.05 6.28 1.44
N PHE A 75 14.08 6.60 0.15
CA PHE A 75 13.90 7.97 -0.33
C PHE A 75 12.97 8.02 -1.55
N VAL A 76 12.35 9.18 -1.74
CA VAL A 76 11.50 9.52 -2.88
C VAL A 76 12.11 10.68 -3.64
N TYR A 77 12.18 10.56 -4.97
CA TYR A 77 12.76 11.54 -5.90
C TYR A 77 14.26 11.79 -5.77
N ALA A 78 14.73 12.18 -4.60
CA ALA A 78 16.13 12.38 -4.23
C ALA A 78 16.29 12.10 -2.73
N LYS A 79 17.51 11.77 -2.30
CA LYS A 79 17.84 11.70 -0.86
C LYS A 79 17.72 13.10 -0.26
N ASN A 80 17.36 13.20 1.02
CA ASN A 80 17.09 14.49 1.67
C ASN A 80 18.23 15.51 1.50
N ALA A 81 19.48 15.07 1.64
CA ALA A 81 20.67 15.92 1.45
C ALA A 81 20.77 16.56 0.05
N ASN A 82 20.17 15.94 -0.96
CA ASN A 82 20.23 16.38 -2.36
C ASN A 82 18.94 17.11 -2.80
N VAL A 83 17.90 17.19 -1.95
CA VAL A 83 16.60 17.77 -2.34
C VAL A 83 16.74 19.25 -2.71
N LYS A 84 17.54 20.01 -1.95
CA LYS A 84 17.76 21.45 -2.16
C LYS A 84 18.30 21.78 -3.56
N ASP A 85 19.11 20.89 -4.14
CA ASP A 85 19.77 21.08 -5.44
C ASP A 85 19.02 20.33 -6.56
N ALA A 86 17.94 19.63 -6.22
CA ALA A 86 17.20 18.79 -7.16
C ALA A 86 16.23 19.62 -8.00
N LYS A 87 16.35 19.50 -9.33
CA LYS A 87 15.45 20.16 -10.28
C LYS A 87 14.01 19.71 -10.06
N ALA A 88 13.08 20.65 -9.81
CA ALA A 88 11.64 20.40 -9.70
C ALA A 88 11.26 19.27 -8.71
N ALA A 89 11.90 19.23 -7.54
CA ALA A 89 11.55 18.28 -6.50
C ALA A 89 10.12 18.54 -5.97
N PRO A 90 9.25 17.51 -5.89
CA PRO A 90 7.96 17.66 -5.22
C PRO A 90 8.16 17.92 -3.72
N ALA A 91 7.17 18.53 -3.07
CA ALA A 91 7.21 18.78 -1.62
C ALA A 91 7.37 17.49 -0.78
N THR A 92 7.00 16.34 -1.34
CA THR A 92 7.12 15.01 -0.75
C THR A 92 8.45 14.30 -1.09
N ALA A 93 9.40 15.00 -1.70
CA ALA A 93 10.74 14.48 -1.98
C ALA A 93 11.59 14.41 -0.71
N GLY A 94 12.54 13.49 -0.70
CA GLY A 94 13.49 13.30 0.40
C GLY A 94 13.39 11.93 1.03
N ASP A 95 13.81 11.87 2.28
CA ASP A 95 13.87 10.64 3.05
C ASP A 95 12.48 10.28 3.58
N VAL A 96 12.12 9.01 3.46
CA VAL A 96 10.84 8.47 3.92
C VAL A 96 11.07 7.19 4.71
N TRP A 97 10.22 6.95 5.71
CA TRP A 97 10.35 5.82 6.62
C TRP A 97 9.09 4.96 6.56
N THR A 98 9.29 3.66 6.38
CA THR A 98 8.20 2.68 6.50
C THR A 98 8.27 2.03 7.86
N TRP A 99 7.33 2.40 8.72
CA TRP A 99 7.12 1.78 10.02
C TRP A 99 6.38 0.47 9.81
N THR A 100 6.82 -0.61 10.44
CA THR A 100 6.25 -1.95 10.25
C THR A 100 6.11 -2.68 11.57
N ALA A 101 4.95 -3.29 11.80
CA ALA A 101 4.68 -4.17 12.92
C ALA A 101 4.49 -5.59 12.41
N ILE A 102 5.25 -6.55 12.92
CA ILE A 102 5.15 -7.95 12.55
C ILE A 102 4.91 -8.84 13.76
N ASP A 103 3.97 -9.78 13.65
CA ASP A 103 3.76 -10.82 14.65
C ASP A 103 4.86 -11.90 14.56
N ALA A 104 5.54 -12.15 15.66
CA ALA A 104 6.66 -13.07 15.76
C ALA A 104 6.24 -14.52 15.64
N ASP A 105 4.97 -14.87 15.82
CA ASP A 105 4.46 -16.23 15.71
C ASP A 105 4.04 -16.53 14.26
N SER A 106 2.98 -15.87 13.81
CA SER A 106 2.40 -16.03 12.46
C SER A 106 3.22 -15.38 11.34
N LYS A 107 4.22 -14.56 11.68
CA LYS A 107 4.99 -13.73 10.72
C LYS A 107 4.11 -12.72 9.97
N LEU A 108 2.87 -12.49 10.41
CA LEU A 108 1.96 -11.56 9.77
C LEU A 108 2.47 -10.13 9.94
N ILE A 109 2.57 -9.37 8.84
CA ILE A 109 2.70 -7.92 8.93
C ILE A 109 1.32 -7.38 9.35
N VAL A 110 1.22 -6.94 10.59
CA VAL A 110 -0.03 -6.52 11.24
C VAL A 110 -0.43 -5.11 10.81
N SER A 111 0.55 -4.20 10.82
CA SER A 111 0.36 -2.79 10.47
C SER A 111 1.63 -2.26 9.79
N TRP A 112 1.44 -1.26 8.93
CA TRP A 112 2.53 -0.48 8.37
C TRP A 112 2.08 0.97 8.14
N LEU A 113 3.02 1.91 8.25
CA LEU A 113 2.79 3.33 7.97
C LEU A 113 3.97 3.87 7.16
N LEU A 114 3.66 4.61 6.09
CA LEU A 114 4.65 5.43 5.41
C LEU A 114 4.58 6.86 6.00
N GLY A 115 5.68 7.31 6.60
CA GLY A 115 5.71 8.61 7.26
C GLY A 115 7.12 9.15 7.47
N ALA A 116 7.20 10.27 8.17
CA ALA A 116 8.45 10.80 8.71
C ALA A 116 8.96 9.93 9.86
N ARG A 117 10.20 10.17 10.31
CA ARG A 117 10.79 9.49 11.47
C ARG A 117 10.67 10.34 12.74
N ASP A 118 9.43 10.66 13.10
CA ASP A 118 9.10 11.57 14.18
C ASP A 118 8.02 11.00 15.12
N MET A 119 7.63 11.82 16.10
CA MET A 119 6.66 11.45 17.13
C MET A 119 5.25 11.26 16.57
N ASP A 120 4.83 12.09 15.63
CA ASP A 120 3.49 12.04 15.04
C ASP A 120 3.28 10.75 14.24
N ALA A 121 4.29 10.37 13.44
CA ALA A 121 4.25 9.09 12.73
C ALA A 121 4.24 7.90 13.70
N ALA A 122 5.05 7.95 14.78
CA ALA A 122 5.08 6.90 15.79
C ALA A 122 3.73 6.74 16.50
N LEU A 123 3.05 7.84 16.86
CA LEU A 123 1.70 7.82 17.44
C LEU A 123 0.69 7.22 16.48
N ALA A 124 0.63 7.72 15.24
CA ALA A 124 -0.33 7.25 14.24
C ALA A 124 -0.15 5.74 13.95
N PHE A 125 1.10 5.30 13.79
CA PHE A 125 1.43 3.89 13.57
C PHE A 125 1.05 3.01 14.76
N THR A 126 1.37 3.44 15.98
CA THR A 126 1.08 2.67 17.20
C THR A 126 -0.43 2.60 17.46
N ALA A 127 -1.17 3.68 17.20
CA ALA A 127 -2.63 3.73 17.29
C ALA A 127 -3.29 2.80 16.27
N ASP A 128 -2.83 2.80 15.00
CA ASP A 128 -3.32 1.86 14.01
C ASP A 128 -3.04 0.41 14.45
N LEU A 129 -1.83 0.10 14.91
CA LEU A 129 -1.50 -1.22 15.45
C LEU A 129 -2.44 -1.65 16.59
N ARG A 130 -2.66 -0.79 17.60
CA ARG A 130 -3.57 -1.08 18.72
C ARG A 130 -4.99 -1.38 18.24
N SER A 131 -5.46 -0.65 17.23
CA SER A 131 -6.81 -0.80 16.67
C SER A 131 -7.03 -2.11 15.89
N ARG A 132 -5.95 -2.85 15.59
CA ARG A 132 -6.00 -4.14 14.88
C ARG A 132 -5.96 -5.34 15.81
N LEU A 133 -5.49 -5.15 17.04
CA LEU A 133 -5.28 -6.21 18.04
C LEU A 133 -6.51 -6.37 18.94
N SER A 134 -6.89 -7.61 19.23
CA SER A 134 -8.01 -7.94 20.12
C SER A 134 -7.63 -8.17 21.58
N ASN A 135 -6.33 -8.26 21.88
CA ASN A 135 -5.82 -8.67 23.18
C ASN A 135 -4.55 -7.90 23.55
N ARG A 136 -4.19 -7.97 24.84
CA ARG A 136 -2.89 -7.56 25.35
C ARG A 136 -1.78 -8.36 24.66
N VAL A 137 -0.71 -7.69 24.27
CA VAL A 137 0.44 -8.29 23.55
C VAL A 137 1.76 -7.92 24.21
N GLN A 138 2.80 -8.71 23.92
CA GLN A 138 4.17 -8.29 24.15
C GLN A 138 4.69 -7.52 22.94
N LEU A 139 5.11 -6.27 23.12
CA LEU A 139 5.72 -5.43 22.09
C LEU A 139 7.24 -5.36 22.27
N THR A 140 7.98 -5.40 21.17
CA THR A 140 9.42 -5.08 21.17
C THR A 140 9.80 -4.17 20.02
N SER A 141 10.46 -3.06 20.32
CA SER A 141 11.05 -2.16 19.32
C SER A 141 12.56 -2.02 19.53
N ASP A 142 13.21 -1.28 18.64
CA ASP A 142 14.55 -0.79 18.86
C ASP A 142 14.58 0.35 19.91
N GLY A 143 15.74 0.98 20.08
CA GLY A 143 15.94 2.11 21.02
C GLY A 143 15.43 3.47 20.52
N HIS A 144 14.59 3.54 19.50
CA HIS A 144 14.12 4.81 18.97
C HIS A 144 13.13 5.49 19.94
N ARG A 145 13.53 6.66 20.46
CA ARG A 145 12.82 7.40 21.54
C ARG A 145 11.31 7.58 21.32
N PRO A 146 10.80 7.92 20.12
CA PRO A 146 9.36 8.09 19.89
C PRO A 146 8.50 6.88 20.27
N TYR A 147 9.01 5.64 20.15
CA TYR A 147 8.23 4.46 20.54
C TYR A 147 7.89 4.44 22.03
N LEU A 148 8.79 4.93 22.89
CA LEU A 148 8.54 4.98 24.33
C LEU A 148 7.27 5.78 24.64
N THR A 149 7.19 7.01 24.11
CA THR A 149 6.05 7.89 24.32
C THR A 149 4.81 7.39 23.58
N ALA A 150 4.96 6.83 22.38
CA ALA A 150 3.82 6.41 21.57
C ALA A 150 3.13 5.18 22.15
N VAL A 151 3.91 4.19 22.61
CA VAL A 151 3.37 2.97 23.22
C VAL A 151 2.68 3.32 24.54
N ASP A 152 3.30 4.15 25.38
CA ASP A 152 2.69 4.62 26.63
C ASP A 152 1.36 5.36 26.38
N ALA A 153 1.34 6.30 25.43
CA ALA A 153 0.14 7.08 25.12
C ALA A 153 -1.02 6.26 24.53
N VAL A 154 -0.73 5.21 23.75
CA VAL A 154 -1.74 4.44 23.01
C VAL A 154 -2.18 3.18 23.76
N PHE A 155 -1.24 2.43 24.32
CA PHE A 155 -1.52 1.18 25.02
C PHE A 155 -1.68 1.38 26.53
N GLY A 156 -1.04 2.41 27.11
CA GLY A 156 -0.95 2.56 28.56
C GLY A 156 -0.42 1.27 29.21
N ASP A 157 -1.08 0.82 30.27
CA ASP A 157 -0.72 -0.42 30.96
C ASP A 157 -1.18 -1.70 30.23
N ASP A 158 -1.93 -1.62 29.13
CA ASP A 158 -2.48 -2.76 28.37
C ASP A 158 -1.46 -3.36 27.37
N VAL A 159 -0.19 -3.42 27.76
CA VAL A 159 0.90 -3.97 26.96
C VAL A 159 2.07 -4.41 27.82
N ASP A 160 2.80 -5.40 27.34
CA ASP A 160 4.11 -5.77 27.89
C ASP A 160 5.19 -5.30 26.92
N TYR A 161 5.76 -4.13 27.18
CA TYR A 161 6.65 -3.44 26.24
C TYR A 161 8.11 -3.47 26.72
N ALA A 162 9.01 -3.81 25.79
CA ALA A 162 10.45 -3.71 25.98
C ALA A 162 11.14 -3.13 24.75
N MET A 163 12.29 -2.51 24.96
CA MET A 163 13.20 -2.13 23.88
C MET A 163 14.41 -3.06 23.84
N LEU A 164 14.87 -3.38 22.64
CA LEU A 164 16.17 -4.01 22.42
C LEU A 164 17.14 -2.97 21.85
N VAL A 165 18.05 -2.49 22.69
CA VAL A 165 19.06 -1.50 22.29
C VAL A 165 20.31 -2.23 21.84
N LYS A 166 20.59 -2.21 20.53
CA LYS A 166 21.81 -2.78 19.99
C LYS A 166 22.99 -1.83 20.17
N LEU A 167 24.11 -2.38 20.65
CA LEU A 167 25.37 -1.68 20.77
C LEU A 167 26.21 -2.00 19.54
N TYR A 168 26.62 -0.97 18.81
CA TYR A 168 27.48 -1.11 17.64
C TYR A 168 28.85 -0.51 17.94
N GLY A 169 29.91 -1.26 17.62
CA GLY A 169 31.29 -0.78 17.74
C GLY A 169 31.75 -0.06 16.48
N ALA A 170 32.73 0.82 16.62
CA ALA A 170 33.47 1.38 15.47
C ALA A 170 34.52 0.36 15.00
N ASP A 171 34.59 0.12 13.69
CA ASP A 171 35.64 -0.71 13.10
C ASP A 171 36.75 0.21 12.53
N PRO A 172 38.04 0.04 12.90
CA PRO A 172 39.12 0.95 12.51
C PRO A 172 39.56 0.89 11.04
N GLN A 173 39.01 0.01 10.19
CA GLN A 173 39.54 -0.25 8.85
C GLN A 173 38.68 0.30 7.70
N ALA A 174 39.34 0.89 6.71
CA ALA A 174 38.74 1.55 5.56
C ALA A 174 38.05 0.61 4.54
N GLU A 175 38.32 -0.71 4.60
CA GLU A 175 37.83 -1.69 3.61
C GLU A 175 36.35 -2.10 3.79
N VAL A 176 35.71 -1.75 4.91
CA VAL A 176 34.33 -2.15 5.24
C VAL A 176 33.26 -1.11 4.91
N ARG A 177 33.53 -0.17 3.99
CA ARG A 177 32.60 0.95 3.64
C ARG A 177 31.17 0.51 3.28
N TYR A 178 30.98 -0.76 2.91
CA TYR A 178 29.69 -1.35 2.53
C TYR A 178 29.15 -2.41 3.51
N SER A 179 29.89 -2.75 4.56
CA SER A 179 29.46 -3.72 5.58
C SER A 179 28.77 -3.00 6.75
N PRO A 180 27.74 -3.61 7.37
CA PRO A 180 27.15 -3.07 8.60
C PRO A 180 28.19 -2.97 9.72
N ALA A 181 28.03 -1.99 10.61
CA ALA A 181 28.84 -1.91 11.81
C ALA A 181 28.70 -3.19 12.65
N LYS A 182 29.80 -3.64 13.27
CA LYS A 182 29.82 -4.84 14.09
C LYS A 182 28.94 -4.64 15.32
N CYS A 183 27.90 -5.47 15.46
CA CYS A 183 27.08 -5.52 16.66
C CYS A 183 27.93 -6.14 17.78
N ILE A 184 28.26 -5.35 18.80
CA ILE A 184 29.10 -5.76 19.95
C ILE A 184 28.27 -6.27 21.13
N GLY A 185 26.96 -6.06 21.11
CA GLY A 185 26.04 -6.54 22.12
C GLY A 185 24.63 -6.02 21.91
N ALA A 186 23.70 -6.48 22.75
CA ALA A 186 22.34 -5.96 22.80
C ALA A 186 21.88 -5.90 24.26
N GLU A 187 21.25 -4.79 24.63
CA GLU A 187 20.72 -4.52 25.96
C GLU A 187 19.19 -4.60 25.90
N LYS A 188 18.59 -5.47 26.73
CA LYS A 188 17.13 -5.60 26.86
C LYS A 188 16.65 -4.63 27.95
N LYS A 189 15.72 -3.75 27.60
CA LYS A 189 15.12 -2.76 28.51
C LYS A 189 13.63 -2.97 28.61
N PRO A 190 13.13 -3.73 29.60
CA PRO A 190 11.70 -3.71 29.96
C PRO A 190 11.27 -2.28 30.27
N LYS A 191 10.09 -1.87 29.80
CA LYS A 191 9.57 -0.50 29.96
C LYS A 191 8.19 -0.47 30.62
N ILE A 192 7.23 -1.22 30.09
CA ILE A 192 5.85 -1.24 30.58
C ILE A 192 5.44 -2.69 30.78
N GLY A 193 4.67 -2.96 31.84
CA GLY A 193 4.16 -4.29 32.14
C GLY A 193 5.25 -5.28 32.54
N SER A 194 5.05 -6.55 32.19
CA SER A 194 5.92 -7.68 32.56
C SER A 194 6.35 -8.49 31.33
N PRO A 195 7.14 -7.91 30.41
CA PRO A 195 7.56 -8.60 29.20
C PRO A 195 8.47 -9.80 29.51
N ASP A 196 8.22 -10.94 28.87
CA ASP A 196 9.10 -12.11 28.99
C ASP A 196 10.45 -11.81 28.32
N GLN A 197 11.51 -11.78 29.14
CA GLN A 197 12.87 -11.50 28.70
C GLN A 197 13.37 -12.45 27.60
N LYS A 198 12.86 -13.69 27.53
CA LYS A 198 13.23 -14.65 26.47
C LYS A 198 12.72 -14.21 25.09
N HIS A 199 11.70 -13.37 25.04
CA HIS A 199 11.03 -12.95 23.81
C HIS A 199 11.31 -11.50 23.41
N ILE A 200 12.07 -10.75 24.22
CA ILE A 200 12.58 -9.42 23.83
C ILE A 200 13.62 -9.60 22.72
N SER A 201 13.18 -9.38 21.48
CA SER A 201 13.99 -9.49 20.25
C SER A 201 13.42 -8.58 19.14
N THR A 202 14.25 -8.22 18.16
CA THR A 202 13.87 -7.51 16.92
C THR A 202 14.18 -8.35 15.67
N SER A 203 14.56 -9.62 15.83
CA SER A 203 15.05 -10.44 14.71
C SER A 203 14.01 -10.70 13.61
N TYR A 204 12.72 -10.78 13.94
CA TYR A 204 11.66 -11.04 12.95
C TYR A 204 11.36 -9.79 12.14
N VAL A 205 11.29 -8.62 12.77
CA VAL A 205 11.11 -7.35 12.04
C VAL A 205 12.33 -7.01 11.18
N GLU A 206 13.53 -7.30 11.65
CA GLU A 206 14.76 -7.18 10.85
C GLU A 206 14.76 -8.12 9.64
N ARG A 207 14.28 -9.35 9.82
CA ARG A 207 14.12 -10.30 8.71
C ARG A 207 13.03 -9.85 7.73
N SER A 208 11.95 -9.24 8.22
CA SER A 208 10.92 -8.63 7.39
C SER A 208 11.52 -7.48 6.56
N ASN A 209 12.29 -6.59 7.18
CA ASN A 209 13.00 -5.50 6.51
C ASN A 209 13.96 -6.00 5.43
N LEU A 210 14.67 -7.11 5.68
CA LEU A 210 15.46 -7.77 4.63
C LEU A 210 14.58 -8.31 3.50
N THR A 211 13.44 -8.92 3.82
CA THR A 211 12.49 -9.44 2.83
C THR A 211 11.97 -8.31 1.93
N MET A 212 11.58 -7.18 2.49
CA MET A 212 11.19 -5.98 1.73
C MET A 212 12.30 -5.54 0.78
N ARG A 213 13.56 -5.50 1.22
CA ARG A 213 14.71 -5.12 0.36
C ARG A 213 14.93 -6.06 -0.82
N MET A 214 14.67 -7.35 -0.64
CA MET A 214 14.85 -8.37 -1.67
C MET A 214 13.69 -8.38 -2.68
N HIS A 215 12.47 -8.12 -2.23
CA HIS A 215 11.24 -8.21 -3.04
C HIS A 215 10.82 -6.86 -3.63
N MET A 216 11.34 -5.75 -3.12
CA MET A 216 11.01 -4.41 -3.60
C MET A 216 12.28 -3.67 -4.05
N ARG A 217 12.45 -3.54 -5.36
CA ARG A 217 13.65 -2.92 -5.95
C ARG A 217 13.98 -1.52 -5.42
N ARG A 218 12.96 -0.78 -4.99
CA ARG A 218 13.07 0.59 -4.45
C ARG A 218 13.64 0.68 -3.03
N PHE A 219 13.74 -0.44 -2.33
CA PHE A 219 14.37 -0.53 -1.00
C PHE A 219 15.81 -1.09 -1.09
N THR A 220 16.27 -1.50 -2.28
CA THR A 220 17.63 -2.02 -2.46
C THR A 220 18.65 -0.90 -2.23
N ARG A 221 19.54 -1.11 -1.24
CA ARG A 221 20.59 -0.15 -0.88
C ARG A 221 21.61 0.03 -2.00
N LEU A 222 22.19 1.23 -2.10
CA LEU A 222 23.26 1.57 -3.05
C LEU A 222 22.84 1.34 -4.51
N THR A 223 21.58 1.62 -4.84
CA THR A 223 21.07 1.53 -6.20
C THR A 223 20.43 2.84 -6.64
N ASN A 224 20.28 3.01 -7.96
CA ASN A 224 19.52 4.11 -8.56
C ASN A 224 18.01 3.79 -8.66
N ALA A 225 17.52 2.75 -7.97
CA ALA A 225 16.11 2.40 -7.99
C ALA A 225 15.38 3.06 -6.82
N PHE A 226 14.53 4.02 -7.13
CA PHE A 226 13.74 4.77 -6.15
C PHE A 226 12.38 5.16 -6.74
N SER A 227 11.43 5.48 -5.86
CA SER A 227 10.13 6.02 -6.28
C SER A 227 10.28 7.49 -6.69
N LYS A 228 9.65 7.90 -7.79
CA LYS A 228 9.59 9.32 -8.17
C LYS A 228 8.51 10.12 -7.44
N LYS A 229 7.52 9.41 -6.92
CA LYS A 229 6.32 9.93 -6.25
C LYS A 229 6.07 9.12 -4.98
N VAL A 230 5.62 9.78 -3.92
CA VAL A 230 5.39 9.14 -2.61
C VAL A 230 4.20 8.18 -2.68
N GLU A 231 3.19 8.51 -3.47
CA GLU A 231 1.99 7.71 -3.69
C GLU A 231 2.35 6.37 -4.34
N ASN A 232 3.24 6.40 -5.34
CA ASN A 232 3.76 5.18 -5.96
C ASN A 232 4.61 4.35 -4.98
N HIS A 233 5.27 4.99 -4.00
CA HIS A 233 6.01 4.29 -2.95
C HIS A 233 5.05 3.57 -2.01
N ALA A 234 4.04 4.28 -1.48
CA ALA A 234 2.98 3.72 -0.65
C ALA A 234 2.24 2.56 -1.34
N ALA A 235 1.86 2.73 -2.61
CA ALA A 235 1.18 1.70 -3.39
C ALA A 235 2.01 0.40 -3.50
N ALA A 236 3.34 0.53 -3.60
CA ALA A 236 4.21 -0.64 -3.66
C ALA A 236 4.36 -1.33 -2.31
N ILE A 237 4.37 -0.58 -1.21
CA ILE A 237 4.36 -1.16 0.15
C ILE A 237 3.06 -1.91 0.35
N ALA A 238 1.91 -1.28 0.04
CA ALA A 238 0.60 -1.92 0.15
C ALA A 238 0.51 -3.22 -0.65
N LEU A 239 0.99 -3.22 -1.91
CA LEU A 239 1.06 -4.40 -2.75
C LEU A 239 1.98 -5.47 -2.15
N HIS A 240 3.17 -5.09 -1.68
CA HIS A 240 4.12 -6.01 -1.07
C HIS A 240 3.56 -6.66 0.19
N THR A 241 2.95 -5.89 1.09
CA THR A 241 2.37 -6.41 2.33
C THR A 241 1.22 -7.38 2.03
N MET A 242 0.37 -7.07 1.04
CA MET A 242 -0.69 -7.97 0.59
C MET A 242 -0.11 -9.28 0.04
N TYR A 243 0.87 -9.19 -0.86
CA TYR A 243 1.56 -10.37 -1.41
C TYR A 243 2.21 -11.21 -0.31
N TYR A 244 2.96 -10.57 0.59
CA TYR A 244 3.69 -11.24 1.67
C TYR A 244 2.74 -11.96 2.63
N ASN A 245 1.64 -11.30 3.04
CA ASN A 245 0.70 -11.85 4.02
C ASN A 245 -0.18 -12.95 3.41
N PHE A 246 -0.71 -12.76 2.21
CA PHE A 246 -1.79 -13.61 1.67
C PHE A 246 -1.34 -14.63 0.63
N VAL A 247 -0.32 -14.31 -0.19
CA VAL A 247 0.05 -15.13 -1.36
C VAL A 247 1.34 -15.91 -1.11
N ARG A 248 2.35 -15.27 -0.52
CA ARG A 248 3.68 -15.87 -0.36
C ARG A 248 3.69 -16.90 0.76
N ILE A 249 4.02 -18.14 0.43
CA ILE A 249 4.24 -19.19 1.44
C ILE A 249 5.50 -18.87 2.24
N HIS A 250 5.36 -18.82 3.57
CA HIS A 250 6.50 -18.57 4.44
C HIS A 250 7.30 -19.87 4.66
N GLN A 251 8.62 -19.83 4.38
CA GLN A 251 9.47 -21.02 4.35
C GLN A 251 9.43 -21.87 5.63
N THR A 252 9.33 -21.24 6.81
CA THR A 252 9.27 -21.96 8.10
C THR A 252 7.85 -22.35 8.51
N LEU A 253 6.82 -21.58 8.11
CA LEU A 253 5.44 -21.88 8.49
C LEU A 253 4.80 -22.91 7.55
N LYS A 254 5.33 -23.03 6.33
CA LYS A 254 4.77 -23.85 5.23
C LYS A 254 3.37 -23.43 4.76
N VAL A 255 2.81 -22.39 5.36
CA VAL A 255 1.58 -21.68 4.97
C VAL A 255 1.88 -20.19 4.83
N THR A 256 0.88 -19.40 4.41
CA THR A 256 1.01 -17.95 4.35
C THR A 256 0.86 -17.33 5.75
N PRO A 257 1.44 -16.16 6.01
CA PRO A 257 1.28 -15.47 7.29
C PRO A 257 -0.18 -15.21 7.67
N ALA A 258 -1.05 -14.87 6.70
CA ALA A 258 -2.48 -14.66 6.93
C ALA A 258 -3.19 -15.94 7.37
N MET A 259 -2.83 -17.10 6.81
CA MET A 259 -3.35 -18.39 7.27
C MET A 259 -2.87 -18.73 8.68
N ALA A 260 -1.58 -18.54 8.96
CA ALA A 260 -1.02 -18.81 10.29
C ALA A 260 -1.63 -17.90 11.37
N ALA A 261 -2.06 -16.70 11.01
CA ALA A 261 -2.73 -15.76 11.90
C ALA A 261 -4.26 -15.98 11.99
N GLY A 262 -4.83 -16.93 11.24
CA GLY A 262 -6.28 -17.18 11.22
C GLY A 262 -7.11 -16.10 10.51
N VAL A 263 -6.49 -15.27 9.66
CA VAL A 263 -7.19 -14.22 8.89
C VAL A 263 -7.97 -14.82 7.72
N THR A 264 -7.47 -15.91 7.15
CA THR A 264 -8.11 -16.62 6.04
C THR A 264 -7.67 -18.08 6.02
N ASP A 265 -8.57 -18.98 5.64
CA ASP A 265 -8.24 -20.39 5.41
C ASP A 265 -7.82 -20.68 3.97
N LYS A 266 -7.97 -19.69 3.08
CA LYS A 266 -7.65 -19.81 1.66
C LYS A 266 -6.16 -19.53 1.45
N LEU A 267 -5.49 -20.40 0.69
CA LEU A 267 -4.21 -20.06 0.06
C LEU A 267 -4.50 -19.18 -1.17
N TRP A 268 -4.01 -17.94 -1.16
CA TRP A 268 -4.26 -17.02 -2.26
C TRP A 268 -3.25 -17.20 -3.38
N GLU A 269 -3.71 -16.94 -4.59
CA GLU A 269 -2.86 -16.71 -5.75
C GLU A 269 -2.87 -15.24 -6.14
N MET A 270 -2.00 -14.85 -7.09
CA MET A 270 -1.99 -13.48 -7.60
C MET A 270 -3.29 -13.10 -8.30
N GLU A 271 -4.03 -14.06 -8.84
CA GLU A 271 -5.35 -13.80 -9.44
C GLU A 271 -6.39 -13.39 -8.39
N ASP A 272 -6.29 -13.87 -7.15
CA ASP A 272 -7.16 -13.43 -6.05
C ASP A 272 -6.89 -11.96 -5.69
N LEU A 273 -5.62 -11.55 -5.71
CA LEU A 273 -5.26 -10.14 -5.54
C LEU A 273 -5.84 -9.27 -6.67
N VAL A 274 -5.82 -9.76 -7.92
CA VAL A 274 -6.47 -9.06 -9.04
C VAL A 274 -7.99 -9.03 -8.87
N ALA A 275 -8.61 -10.07 -8.31
CA ALA A 275 -10.04 -10.05 -8.00
C ALA A 275 -10.39 -8.98 -6.95
N VAL A 276 -9.57 -8.80 -5.91
CA VAL A 276 -9.71 -7.68 -4.95
C VAL A 276 -9.60 -6.33 -5.65
N LEU A 277 -8.65 -6.19 -6.56
CA LEU A 277 -8.51 -4.98 -7.37
C LEU A 277 -9.74 -4.72 -8.24
N GLU A 278 -10.28 -5.73 -8.91
CA GLU A 278 -11.47 -5.60 -9.75
C GLU A 278 -12.71 -5.20 -8.94
N GLN A 279 -12.88 -5.76 -7.75
CA GLN A 279 -13.94 -5.38 -6.82
C GLN A 279 -13.77 -3.93 -6.34
N TRP A 280 -12.55 -3.53 -6.01
CA TRP A 280 -12.25 -2.15 -5.62
C TRP A 280 -12.50 -1.17 -6.76
N GLU A 281 -12.11 -1.50 -7.98
CA GLU A 281 -12.36 -0.69 -9.17
C GLU A 281 -13.86 -0.54 -9.42
N LEU A 282 -14.65 -1.61 -9.23
CA LEU A 282 -16.10 -1.58 -9.37
C LEU A 282 -16.74 -0.66 -8.30
N ALA A 283 -16.30 -0.79 -7.05
CA ALA A 283 -16.83 0.00 -5.93
C ALA A 283 -16.45 1.49 -6.01
N ASN A 284 -15.29 1.81 -6.57
CA ASN A 284 -14.81 3.19 -6.76
C ASN A 284 -15.04 3.70 -8.18
N PHE A 285 -15.76 2.94 -9.00
CA PHE A 285 -16.09 3.34 -10.35
C PHE A 285 -17.01 4.56 -10.28
N LYS A 286 -16.49 5.72 -10.67
CA LYS A 286 -17.31 6.86 -11.01
C LYS A 286 -17.73 6.68 -12.47
N PRO A 287 -19.02 6.43 -12.77
CA PRO A 287 -19.46 6.41 -14.15
C PRO A 287 -19.24 7.78 -14.78
N GLU A 288 -18.32 7.83 -15.75
CA GLU A 288 -18.18 8.98 -16.65
C GLU A 288 -19.28 8.86 -17.71
N TYR A 289 -20.33 9.65 -17.55
CA TYR A 289 -21.37 9.79 -18.55
C TYR A 289 -21.00 10.89 -19.53
N GLN A 290 -21.18 10.63 -20.82
CA GLN A 290 -21.08 11.65 -21.86
C GLN A 290 -22.47 12.01 -22.36
N PHE A 291 -22.78 13.30 -22.41
CA PHE A 291 -24.04 13.80 -22.95
C PHE A 291 -23.80 14.27 -24.39
N VAL A 292 -24.55 13.72 -25.35
CA VAL A 292 -24.43 14.06 -26.78
C VAL A 292 -25.76 14.57 -27.28
N VAL A 293 -25.76 15.77 -27.85
CA VAL A 293 -26.96 16.31 -28.51
C VAL A 293 -27.15 15.63 -29.86
N ARG A 294 -28.35 15.14 -30.14
CA ARG A 294 -28.75 14.55 -31.41
C ARG A 294 -29.99 15.24 -31.95
N ARG A 295 -29.97 15.57 -33.24
CA ARG A 295 -31.16 16.05 -33.94
C ARG A 295 -32.07 14.86 -34.31
N TYR A 296 -33.39 15.05 -34.23
CA TYR A 296 -34.33 14.02 -34.64
C TYR A 296 -34.20 13.69 -36.13
N ALA A 297 -34.25 12.39 -36.44
CA ALA A 297 -34.23 11.89 -37.81
C ALA A 297 -35.52 12.22 -38.58
N ILE A 298 -36.64 12.34 -37.87
CA ILE A 298 -37.97 12.65 -38.41
C ILE A 298 -38.58 13.74 -37.50
N GLY A 299 -39.00 14.87 -38.10
CA GLY A 299 -39.55 16.03 -37.37
C GLY A 299 -38.54 17.15 -37.08
N LYS A 300 -38.96 18.16 -36.30
CA LYS A 300 -38.10 19.26 -35.81
C LYS A 300 -37.83 19.05 -34.32
N GLY A 301 -36.57 19.15 -33.90
CA GLY A 301 -36.16 19.07 -32.49
C GLY A 301 -34.85 18.30 -32.26
N HIS A 302 -34.42 18.28 -31.00
CA HIS A 302 -33.19 17.68 -30.51
C HIS A 302 -33.46 16.80 -29.28
N SER A 303 -32.57 15.84 -29.05
CA SER A 303 -32.49 15.01 -27.85
C SER A 303 -31.09 15.05 -27.27
N VAL A 304 -30.96 14.73 -26.00
CA VAL A 304 -29.67 14.51 -25.34
C VAL A 304 -29.55 13.02 -25.04
N SER A 305 -28.66 12.34 -25.74
CA SER A 305 -28.27 10.96 -25.44
C SER A 305 -27.28 10.96 -24.28
N VAL A 306 -27.55 10.16 -23.25
CA VAL A 306 -26.59 9.86 -22.20
C VAL A 306 -25.87 8.58 -22.56
N LEU A 307 -24.55 8.67 -22.72
CA LEU A 307 -23.68 7.57 -23.06
C LEU A 307 -22.91 7.12 -21.83
N TRP A 308 -22.87 5.81 -21.61
CA TRP A 308 -22.00 5.14 -20.65
C TRP A 308 -20.99 4.28 -21.41
N ARG A 309 -19.92 3.83 -20.75
CA ARG A 309 -18.85 2.98 -21.31
C ARG A 309 -19.29 1.54 -21.63
N GLY A 310 -20.52 1.38 -22.14
CA GLY A 310 -21.12 0.18 -22.71
C GLY A 310 -22.24 0.46 -23.74
N GLY A 311 -22.57 1.73 -24.00
CA GLY A 311 -23.64 2.10 -24.94
C GLY A 311 -24.43 3.34 -24.51
N GLU A 312 -25.46 3.69 -25.28
CA GLU A 312 -26.46 4.68 -24.88
C GLU A 312 -27.31 4.09 -23.74
N VAL A 313 -27.29 4.75 -22.59
CA VAL A 313 -27.98 4.31 -21.37
C VAL A 313 -29.30 5.05 -21.15
N ASP A 314 -29.46 6.24 -21.72
CA ASP A 314 -30.72 6.98 -21.69
C ASP A 314 -30.77 8.03 -22.80
N THR A 315 -31.96 8.49 -23.15
CA THR A 315 -32.18 9.57 -24.13
C THR A 315 -33.24 10.54 -23.60
N ILE A 316 -32.86 11.80 -23.40
CA ILE A 316 -33.79 12.86 -23.01
C ILE A 316 -34.33 13.53 -24.27
N PHE A 317 -35.65 13.45 -24.47
CA PHE A 317 -36.35 14.05 -25.59
C PHE A 317 -37.00 15.39 -25.18
N GLY A 318 -37.30 16.22 -26.18
CA GLY A 318 -38.20 17.37 -26.06
C GLY A 318 -37.54 18.74 -26.20
N PHE A 319 -36.35 18.84 -26.78
CA PHE A 319 -35.69 20.13 -26.98
C PHE A 319 -36.01 20.69 -28.38
N ASP A 320 -36.55 21.91 -28.45
CA ASP A 320 -36.86 22.54 -29.74
C ASP A 320 -35.58 23.05 -30.43
N LYS A 321 -34.65 23.65 -29.67
CA LYS A 321 -33.36 24.16 -30.18
C LYS A 321 -32.18 23.41 -29.56
N GLU A 322 -31.06 23.36 -30.30
CA GLU A 322 -29.81 22.77 -29.82
C GLU A 322 -29.25 23.51 -28.60
N ALA A 323 -29.41 24.83 -28.55
CA ALA A 323 -29.00 25.66 -27.42
C ALA A 323 -29.68 25.24 -26.10
N ASP A 324 -30.97 24.88 -26.16
CA ASP A 324 -31.75 24.45 -24.99
C ASP A 324 -31.25 23.09 -24.47
N ALA A 325 -30.84 22.20 -25.38
CA ALA A 325 -30.23 20.91 -25.05
C ALA A 325 -28.84 21.09 -24.42
N LEU A 326 -28.02 22.01 -24.93
CA LEU A 326 -26.71 22.34 -24.37
C LEU A 326 -26.80 23.01 -23.00
N GLU A 327 -27.76 23.91 -22.81
CA GLU A 327 -28.04 24.55 -21.52
C GLU A 327 -28.53 23.52 -20.49
N TRP A 328 -29.37 22.57 -20.90
CA TRP A 328 -29.75 21.44 -20.06
C TRP A 328 -28.54 20.60 -19.63
N ILE A 329 -27.60 20.33 -20.55
CA ILE A 329 -26.35 19.62 -20.22
C ILE A 329 -25.53 20.41 -19.20
N ARG A 330 -25.48 21.74 -19.30
CA ARG A 330 -24.72 22.57 -18.36
C ARG A 330 -25.34 22.60 -16.96
N ASP A 331 -26.66 22.79 -16.90
CA ASP A 331 -27.32 23.19 -15.65
C ASP A 331 -28.05 22.03 -14.96
N LYS A 332 -28.51 21.02 -15.72
CA LYS A 332 -29.36 19.93 -15.21
C LYS A 332 -28.73 18.55 -15.29
N SER A 333 -27.63 18.36 -16.04
CA SER A 333 -26.94 17.06 -16.14
C SER A 333 -26.42 16.58 -14.78
N ARG A 334 -25.94 17.49 -13.93
CA ARG A 334 -25.41 17.14 -12.60
C ARG A 334 -26.50 16.64 -11.66
N ALA A 335 -27.68 17.26 -11.69
CA ALA A 335 -28.85 16.78 -10.94
C ALA A 335 -29.31 15.41 -11.47
N TRP A 336 -29.39 15.26 -12.79
CA TRP A 336 -29.72 13.99 -13.45
C TRP A 336 -28.77 12.84 -13.02
N LEU A 337 -27.47 13.13 -12.88
CA LEU A 337 -26.45 12.18 -12.42
C LEU A 337 -26.59 11.76 -10.95
N LEU A 338 -27.15 12.63 -10.10
CA LEU A 338 -27.29 12.39 -8.66
C LEU A 338 -28.63 11.75 -8.29
N GLU A 339 -29.69 12.05 -9.04
CA GLU A 339 -31.07 11.65 -8.72
C GLU A 339 -31.45 10.25 -9.21
N ARG A 340 -30.65 9.65 -10.11
CA ARG A 340 -30.90 8.29 -10.61
C ARG A 340 -29.88 7.31 -10.02
N PRO A 341 -30.25 6.42 -9.08
CA PRO A 341 -29.37 5.34 -8.65
C PRO A 341 -29.03 4.48 -9.87
N VAL A 342 -27.76 4.12 -9.99
CA VAL A 342 -27.24 3.19 -11.01
C VAL A 342 -28.13 1.95 -10.99
N ARG A 343 -28.99 1.78 -11.99
CA ARG A 343 -29.72 0.53 -12.17
C ARG A 343 -28.68 -0.50 -12.58
N ALA A 344 -28.47 -1.48 -11.70
CA ALA A 344 -27.53 -2.58 -11.85
C ALA A 344 -27.79 -3.39 -13.11
#